data_AF-S7Q4Z3-F1
#
_entry.id   AF-S7Q4Z3-F1
#
_cell.length_a   1.000
_cell.length_b   1.000
_cell.length_c   1.000
_cell.angle_alpha   90.00
_cell.angle_beta   90.00
_cell.angle_gamma   90.00
#
_symmetry.space_group_name_H-M   'P 1'
#
loop_
_entity.id
_entity.type
_entity.pdbx_description
1 polymer ?
#
loop_
_entity_poly.entity_id
_entity_poly.type
_entity_poly.pdbx_seq_one_letter_code
_entity_poly.pdbx_strand_id
1 'polypeptide(L)'
;MATFSQQKSETTSYLGKAGKGIRSTEPNNLEARNSFRYNRLIHRKTVGVEPAPDGKGVVVIMKRRSGQRKPATSYVRTTINKNARATLSSIQHMIRKNKYRPDLRMAAILRSQKPLMRECISVHVGQAGVQIGNACWELYCLEHGIQPDGQMPSDKTIGGGDDSFNTFFSETGAGKHVPRAVFVDLEPTVIDEVRTGTYRQLFHPEQLITGKEDAANNYARGHYTIGKELIDLVLDRIRKLADQCTGLQGFLIFHSFGGGTGSGFTSLLMERLSVDYGKKSKLEFSIYPAPQVSTAVVEPYNSILTTHTTLEHSDCAFMVDNEAIYDICRRNLDIERPTYTNLNRLISQIVSSITASLRFDGALNVDLTEFQTNLVPYPRIHFPLATYAPVISAEKAYHEQLSVAEITNSCFEPANQMVKCDPRHGKYMACCLLYRGDVVPKDVNAAIAAIKTKRSIQFVDWCPTGFKVGINYQPPTVVPGGDLAKVQRAVCMLSNTTAIAEAWARLDHKFDLMYAKRAFVHWYVGEGMEEGEFSEAREDMAALEKDYEEVGMDSVEGEGEEEEGDEY
;
A
#
# COMPACT_ATOMS: atom_id res chain seq x y z
N MET A 1 -44.68 3.05 -41.20
CA MET A 1 -44.46 2.25 -42.42
C MET A 1 -43.11 2.63 -43.01
N ALA A 2 -42.33 1.62 -43.41
CA ALA A 2 -41.19 1.68 -44.34
C ALA A 2 -39.94 2.48 -43.90
N THR A 3 -38.87 1.82 -43.41
CA THR A 3 -37.75 1.22 -44.19
C THR A 3 -36.90 2.23 -44.95
N PHE A 4 -35.62 2.34 -44.56
CA PHE A 4 -34.55 2.74 -45.48
C PHE A 4 -33.50 1.65 -45.56
N SER A 5 -33.40 1.08 -46.76
CA SER A 5 -32.37 0.16 -47.23
C SER A 5 -31.16 0.90 -47.79
N GLN A 6 -30.02 0.23 -47.68
CA GLN A 6 -28.69 0.46 -48.25
C GLN A 6 -28.65 0.98 -49.71
N GLN A 7 -27.66 1.83 -50.03
CA GLN A 7 -26.50 1.53 -50.92
C GLN A 7 -25.63 2.79 -51.14
N LYS A 8 -24.36 2.74 -50.69
CA LYS A 8 -23.10 2.67 -51.49
C LYS A 8 -22.67 3.96 -52.23
N SER A 9 -21.47 4.43 -51.90
CA SER A 9 -20.51 4.94 -52.90
C SER A 9 -19.10 4.45 -52.58
N GLU A 10 -18.50 3.80 -53.55
CA GLU A 10 -17.14 3.28 -53.58
C GLU A 10 -16.11 4.37 -53.96
N THR A 11 -14.82 4.03 -53.72
CA THR A 11 -13.58 4.45 -54.42
C THR A 11 -13.01 5.86 -54.22
N THR A 12 -11.80 5.94 -53.62
CA THR A 12 -10.45 6.23 -54.24
C THR A 12 -9.47 6.61 -53.12
N SER A 13 -8.40 5.87 -52.80
CA SER A 13 -7.08 5.75 -53.44
C SER A 13 -6.25 7.05 -53.49
N TYR A 14 -5.05 7.02 -52.88
CA TYR A 14 -3.93 8.01 -52.89
C TYR A 14 -4.16 9.24 -51.99
N LEU A 15 -3.29 9.75 -51.10
CA LEU A 15 -1.86 9.69 -50.77
C LEU A 15 -1.74 10.00 -49.24
N GLY A 16 -0.64 9.82 -48.51
CA GLY A 16 0.75 9.72 -48.92
C GLY A 16 1.67 9.33 -47.76
N LYS A 17 2.90 8.97 -48.13
CA LYS A 17 4.02 8.76 -47.22
C LYS A 17 4.46 10.11 -46.64
N ALA A 18 4.40 10.26 -45.33
CA ALA A 18 5.34 11.06 -44.54
C ALA A 18 5.30 10.60 -43.06
N GLY A 19 6.43 10.15 -42.52
CA GLY A 19 6.70 10.13 -41.07
C GLY A 19 5.95 9.14 -40.15
N LYS A 20 6.36 7.86 -40.16
CA LYS A 20 6.18 6.81 -39.12
C LYS A 20 4.77 6.54 -38.54
N GLY A 21 4.02 5.64 -39.22
CA GLY A 21 3.03 4.75 -38.59
C GLY A 21 1.79 4.45 -39.45
N ILE A 22 1.62 3.20 -39.91
CA ILE A 22 0.39 2.73 -40.59
C ILE A 22 -0.62 2.30 -39.52
N ARG A 23 -1.76 2.97 -39.40
CA ARG A 23 -2.86 2.53 -38.52
C ARG A 23 -3.68 1.43 -39.21
N SER A 24 -3.88 0.30 -38.52
CA SER A 24 -4.63 -0.87 -39.00
C SER A 24 -6.08 -0.84 -38.50
N THR A 25 -7.01 -1.43 -39.27
CA THR A 25 -8.44 -1.54 -38.94
C THR A 25 -8.85 -2.90 -38.33
N GLU A 26 -7.89 -3.69 -37.83
CA GLU A 26 -8.16 -4.96 -37.14
C GLU A 26 -8.59 -4.73 -35.67
N PRO A 27 -9.58 -5.49 -35.15
CA PRO A 27 -9.91 -5.45 -33.73
C PRO A 27 -8.67 -5.83 -32.89
N ASN A 28 -8.32 -5.01 -31.90
CA ASN A 28 -7.18 -5.18 -30.99
C ASN A 28 -5.77 -5.00 -31.59
N ASN A 29 -5.59 -4.25 -32.69
CA ASN A 29 -4.26 -4.04 -33.28
C ASN A 29 -4.10 -2.68 -34.00
N LEU A 30 -4.22 -1.57 -33.28
CA LEU A 30 -4.19 -0.19 -33.82
C LEU A 30 -2.85 0.22 -34.46
N GLU A 31 -1.71 -0.28 -33.97
CA GLU A 31 -0.37 0.12 -34.44
C GLU A 31 0.30 -0.87 -35.40
N ALA A 32 -0.44 -1.89 -35.87
CA ALA A 32 0.09 -2.95 -36.72
C ALA A 32 1.31 -3.72 -36.13
N ARG A 33 1.57 -3.62 -34.81
CA ARG A 33 2.62 -4.39 -34.11
C ARG A 33 2.37 -5.89 -34.14
N ASN A 34 1.10 -6.31 -34.21
CA ASN A 34 0.72 -7.71 -34.41
C ASN A 34 0.45 -8.04 -35.90
N SER A 35 0.80 -7.14 -36.83
CA SER A 35 0.64 -7.41 -38.26
C SER A 35 1.62 -8.45 -38.76
N PHE A 36 1.22 -9.10 -39.86
CA PHE A 36 1.86 -10.27 -40.48
C PHE A 36 3.37 -10.14 -40.73
N ARG A 37 3.92 -8.92 -40.70
CA ARG A 37 5.31 -8.63 -41.10
C ARG A 37 6.36 -8.89 -40.01
N TYR A 38 6.00 -8.89 -38.71
CA TYR A 38 7.02 -8.81 -37.65
C TYR A 38 7.04 -9.92 -36.59
N ASN A 39 5.96 -10.67 -36.37
CA ASN A 39 5.99 -11.69 -35.32
C ASN A 39 5.54 -13.05 -35.85
N ARG A 40 6.51 -13.96 -36.07
CA ARG A 40 6.30 -15.35 -36.52
C ARG A 40 5.59 -16.23 -35.47
N LEU A 41 4.70 -15.65 -34.65
CA LEU A 41 4.01 -16.27 -33.52
C LEU A 41 2.47 -16.25 -33.67
N ILE A 42 1.94 -16.46 -34.89
CA ILE A 42 0.52 -16.77 -35.07
C ILE A 42 0.37 -18.28 -35.24
N HIS A 43 0.26 -19.00 -34.12
CA HIS A 43 -0.02 -20.43 -34.19
C HIS A 43 -1.50 -20.67 -34.52
N ARG A 44 -1.79 -21.69 -35.33
CA ARG A 44 -3.12 -22.12 -35.84
C ARG A 44 -4.15 -22.54 -34.76
N LYS A 45 -3.94 -22.19 -33.49
CA LYS A 45 -4.60 -22.76 -32.31
C LYS A 45 -4.88 -21.70 -31.24
N THR A 46 -5.70 -20.69 -31.55
CA THR A 46 -6.20 -19.71 -30.56
C THR A 46 -7.69 -19.95 -30.33
N VAL A 47 -8.10 -20.10 -29.05
CA VAL A 47 -9.51 -20.18 -28.62
C VAL A 47 -9.85 -18.93 -27.84
N GLY A 48 -10.92 -18.25 -28.22
CA GLY A 48 -11.58 -17.21 -27.42
C GLY A 48 -12.82 -17.78 -26.74
N VAL A 49 -13.20 -17.19 -25.62
CA VAL A 49 -14.41 -17.55 -24.88
C VAL A 49 -15.09 -16.24 -24.50
N GLU A 50 -16.31 -16.03 -24.95
CA GLU A 50 -17.10 -14.83 -24.68
C GLU A 50 -18.43 -15.22 -24.03
N PRO A 51 -19.04 -14.37 -23.18
CA PRO A 51 -20.39 -14.60 -22.72
C PRO A 51 -21.36 -14.60 -23.91
N ALA A 52 -22.35 -15.49 -23.89
CA ALA A 52 -23.38 -15.46 -24.93
C ALA A 52 -24.16 -14.14 -24.88
N PRO A 53 -24.51 -13.52 -26.02
CA PRO A 53 -25.26 -12.26 -26.06
C PRO A 53 -26.57 -12.32 -25.28
N ASP A 54 -27.16 -13.51 -25.18
CA ASP A 54 -28.43 -13.76 -24.49
C ASP A 54 -28.26 -14.00 -22.97
N GLY A 55 -27.03 -13.84 -22.44
CA GLY A 55 -26.67 -14.08 -21.03
C GLY A 55 -26.74 -15.56 -20.57
N LYS A 56 -27.28 -16.45 -21.41
CA LYS A 56 -27.52 -17.87 -21.10
C LYS A 56 -26.50 -18.78 -21.78
N GLY A 57 -25.25 -18.76 -21.32
CA GLY A 57 -24.22 -19.69 -21.78
C GLY A 57 -22.96 -18.99 -22.29
N VAL A 58 -22.16 -19.72 -23.06
CA VAL A 58 -20.81 -19.29 -23.46
C VAL A 58 -20.60 -19.49 -24.95
N VAL A 59 -20.03 -18.49 -25.62
CA VAL A 59 -19.63 -18.54 -27.03
C VAL A 59 -18.15 -18.87 -27.13
N VAL A 60 -17.84 -20.01 -27.74
CA VAL A 60 -16.47 -20.43 -28.00
C VAL A 60 -16.07 -19.98 -29.41
N ILE A 61 -14.97 -19.22 -29.48
CA ILE A 61 -14.45 -18.66 -30.72
C ILE A 61 -13.20 -19.42 -31.14
N MET A 62 -13.22 -20.02 -32.34
CA MET A 62 -12.08 -20.77 -32.88
C MET A 62 -11.70 -20.28 -34.27
N LYS A 63 -10.39 -20.18 -34.55
CA LYS A 63 -9.91 -19.76 -35.87
C LYS A 63 -10.00 -20.92 -36.90
N ARG A 64 -10.58 -20.68 -38.07
CA ARG A 64 -10.64 -21.64 -39.19
C ARG A 64 -9.26 -21.79 -39.84
N ARG A 65 -9.03 -22.97 -40.45
CA ARG A 65 -7.84 -23.25 -41.27
C ARG A 65 -7.89 -22.52 -42.62
N SER A 66 -9.08 -22.28 -43.17
CA SER A 66 -9.34 -21.55 -44.41
C SER A 66 -9.71 -20.08 -44.14
N GLY A 67 -9.46 -19.18 -45.10
CA GLY A 67 -9.82 -17.76 -44.95
C GLY A 67 -8.78 -16.89 -44.23
N GLN A 68 -7.52 -17.35 -44.11
CA GLN A 68 -6.44 -16.59 -43.44
C GLN A 68 -6.17 -15.21 -44.04
N ARG A 69 -6.52 -14.99 -45.32
CA ARG A 69 -6.41 -13.70 -46.02
C ARG A 69 -7.62 -12.77 -45.80
N LYS A 70 -8.63 -13.20 -45.04
CA LYS A 70 -9.85 -12.44 -44.73
C LYS A 70 -10.13 -12.50 -43.22
N PRO A 71 -9.51 -11.62 -42.41
CA PRO A 71 -9.54 -11.69 -40.94
C PRO A 71 -10.95 -11.78 -40.34
N ALA A 72 -11.90 -11.00 -40.87
CA ALA A 72 -13.29 -10.98 -40.41
C ALA A 72 -14.02 -12.33 -40.51
N THR A 73 -13.68 -13.16 -41.50
CA THR A 73 -14.30 -14.48 -41.73
C THR A 73 -13.47 -15.64 -41.18
N SER A 74 -12.33 -15.34 -40.55
CA SER A 74 -11.38 -16.35 -40.11
C SER A 74 -11.76 -17.01 -38.78
N TYR A 75 -12.84 -16.57 -38.13
CA TYR A 75 -13.30 -17.05 -36.82
C TYR A 75 -14.67 -17.75 -36.91
N VAL A 76 -14.81 -18.86 -36.19
CA VAL A 76 -16.09 -19.55 -35.94
C VAL A 76 -16.50 -19.28 -34.52
N ARG A 77 -17.74 -18.86 -34.33
CA ARG A 77 -18.36 -18.71 -33.02
C ARG A 77 -19.36 -19.85 -32.83
N THR A 78 -19.19 -20.61 -31.76
CA THR A 78 -20.08 -21.72 -31.40
C THR A 78 -20.67 -21.44 -30.03
N THR A 79 -21.98 -21.21 -29.97
CA THR A 79 -22.69 -20.96 -28.71
C THR A 79 -22.99 -22.29 -28.00
N ILE A 80 -22.66 -22.37 -26.70
CA ILE A 80 -22.93 -23.51 -25.83
C ILE A 80 -23.86 -23.06 -24.70
N ASN A 81 -25.12 -23.46 -24.81
CA ASN A 81 -26.16 -23.17 -23.82
C ASN A 81 -26.40 -24.41 -22.95
N LYS A 82 -25.46 -24.70 -22.05
CA LYS A 82 -25.55 -25.81 -21.08
C LYS A 82 -25.20 -25.33 -19.67
N ASN A 83 -25.52 -26.14 -18.65
CA ASN A 83 -25.11 -25.87 -17.27
C ASN A 83 -23.57 -25.83 -17.14
N ALA A 84 -23.04 -25.11 -16.13
CA ALA A 84 -21.60 -24.79 -16.04
C ALA A 84 -20.69 -26.03 -16.13
N ARG A 85 -21.08 -27.13 -15.48
CA ARG A 85 -20.32 -28.39 -15.46
C ARG A 85 -20.31 -29.07 -16.84
N ALA A 86 -21.44 -29.17 -17.53
CA ALA A 86 -21.49 -29.76 -18.86
C ALA A 86 -20.90 -28.86 -19.95
N THR A 87 -20.94 -27.54 -19.75
CA THR A 87 -20.26 -26.55 -20.61
C THR A 87 -18.74 -26.75 -20.56
N LEU A 88 -18.17 -26.88 -19.36
CA LEU A 88 -16.74 -27.16 -19.19
C LEU A 88 -16.31 -28.48 -19.85
N SER A 89 -17.05 -29.56 -19.63
CA SER A 89 -16.77 -30.86 -20.27
C SER A 89 -16.89 -30.79 -21.79
N SER A 90 -17.88 -30.05 -22.32
CA SER A 90 -18.06 -29.87 -23.77
C SER A 90 -16.90 -29.08 -24.38
N ILE A 91 -16.45 -28.01 -23.72
CA ILE A 91 -15.29 -27.21 -24.13
C ILE A 91 -14.02 -28.05 -24.08
N GLN A 92 -13.80 -28.80 -23.00
CA GLN A 92 -12.64 -29.66 -22.83
C GLN A 92 -12.56 -30.75 -23.90
N HIS A 93 -13.70 -31.37 -24.25
CA HIS A 93 -13.76 -32.35 -25.34
C HIS A 93 -13.45 -31.70 -26.70
N MET A 94 -14.00 -30.50 -26.97
CA MET A 94 -13.77 -29.75 -28.19
C MET A 94 -12.29 -29.34 -28.37
N ILE A 95 -11.65 -28.91 -27.28
CA ILE A 95 -10.24 -28.52 -27.24
C ILE A 95 -9.33 -29.75 -27.41
N ARG A 96 -9.63 -30.87 -26.73
CA ARG A 96 -8.89 -32.15 -26.86
C ARG A 96 -8.97 -32.72 -28.27
N LYS A 97 -10.16 -32.73 -28.89
CA LYS A 97 -10.38 -33.18 -30.27
C LYS A 97 -9.52 -32.40 -31.28
N ASN A 98 -9.33 -31.10 -31.04
CA ASN A 98 -8.52 -30.23 -31.89
C ASN A 98 -7.02 -30.21 -31.55
N LYS A 99 -6.54 -31.13 -30.68
CA LYS A 99 -5.14 -31.28 -30.25
C LYS A 99 -4.51 -29.96 -29.78
N TYR A 100 -5.24 -29.18 -28.99
CA TYR A 100 -4.72 -27.94 -28.41
C TYR A 100 -3.66 -28.21 -27.33
N ARG A 101 -2.67 -27.32 -27.24
CA ARG A 101 -1.48 -27.47 -26.42
C ARG A 101 -1.83 -27.12 -24.95
N PRO A 102 -1.43 -27.92 -23.93
CA PRO A 102 -1.91 -27.76 -22.54
C PRO A 102 -1.52 -26.42 -21.86
N ASP A 103 -0.38 -25.86 -22.25
CA ASP A 103 0.22 -24.58 -21.84
C ASP A 103 -0.71 -23.38 -22.07
N LEU A 104 -1.48 -23.38 -23.16
CA LEU A 104 -2.41 -22.29 -23.49
C LEU A 104 -3.68 -22.31 -22.63
N ARG A 105 -3.95 -23.40 -21.90
CA ARG A 105 -5.09 -23.49 -20.96
C ARG A 105 -4.86 -22.62 -19.74
N MET A 106 -3.62 -22.56 -19.24
CA MET A 106 -3.27 -21.72 -18.09
C MET A 106 -3.32 -20.24 -18.43
N ALA A 107 -2.77 -19.84 -19.59
CA ALA A 107 -2.86 -18.45 -20.05
C ALA A 107 -4.32 -17.99 -20.30
N ALA A 108 -5.20 -18.89 -20.75
CA ALA A 108 -6.62 -18.58 -20.91
C ALA A 108 -7.36 -18.52 -19.56
N ILE A 109 -7.01 -19.36 -18.58
CA ILE A 109 -7.58 -19.32 -17.23
C ILE A 109 -7.16 -18.02 -16.52
N LEU A 110 -5.87 -17.66 -16.58
CA LEU A 110 -5.32 -16.39 -16.07
C LEU A 110 -5.98 -15.17 -16.70
N ARG A 111 -6.35 -15.22 -18.00
CA ARG A 111 -7.09 -14.15 -18.66
C ARG A 111 -8.60 -14.16 -18.38
N SER A 112 -9.16 -15.30 -18.00
CA SER A 112 -10.59 -15.46 -17.68
C SER A 112 -10.92 -15.17 -16.22
N GLN A 113 -9.91 -15.19 -15.34
CA GLN A 113 -9.98 -14.53 -14.05
C GLN A 113 -9.96 -13.02 -14.34
N LYS A 114 -11.16 -12.45 -14.48
CA LYS A 114 -11.39 -11.04 -14.17
C LYS A 114 -10.58 -10.72 -12.90
N PRO A 115 -9.78 -9.64 -12.82
CA PRO A 115 -9.07 -9.33 -11.58
C PRO A 115 -10.13 -9.31 -10.48
N LEU A 116 -10.08 -10.28 -9.57
CA LEU A 116 -10.90 -10.25 -8.37
C LEU A 116 -10.62 -8.89 -7.74
N MET A 117 -11.66 -8.11 -7.45
CA MET A 117 -11.47 -6.86 -6.74
C MET A 117 -10.68 -7.14 -5.46
N ARG A 118 -9.75 -6.23 -5.19
CA ARG A 118 -8.68 -6.42 -4.22
C ARG A 118 -8.91 -5.45 -3.08
N GLU A 119 -9.92 -5.72 -2.25
CA GLU A 119 -10.33 -4.78 -1.21
C GLU A 119 -9.33 -4.77 -0.04
N CYS A 120 -9.18 -3.61 0.58
CA CYS A 120 -8.38 -3.40 1.78
C CYS A 120 -9.26 -2.80 2.88
N ILE A 121 -9.03 -3.23 4.12
CA ILE A 121 -9.72 -2.66 5.29
C ILE A 121 -8.72 -1.85 6.10
N SER A 122 -9.04 -0.60 6.40
CA SER A 122 -8.20 0.25 7.24
C SER A 122 -8.73 0.30 8.67
N VAL A 123 -7.91 -0.07 9.65
CA VAL A 123 -8.26 -0.03 11.07
C VAL A 123 -7.43 1.06 11.74
N HIS A 124 -8.11 1.96 12.46
CA HIS A 124 -7.50 3.13 13.09
C HIS A 124 -7.70 3.00 14.59
N VAL A 125 -6.61 2.90 15.34
CA VAL A 125 -6.62 2.56 16.77
C VAL A 125 -6.05 3.71 17.60
N GLY A 126 -6.84 4.15 18.58
CA GLY A 126 -6.50 5.22 19.52
C GLY A 126 -6.47 6.61 18.87
N GLN A 127 -6.28 7.64 19.71
CA GLN A 127 -6.30 9.05 19.28
C GLN A 127 -5.45 9.33 18.04
N ALA A 128 -4.17 8.93 18.04
CA ALA A 128 -3.26 9.19 16.92
C ALA A 128 -3.75 8.52 15.63
N GLY A 129 -4.12 7.24 15.69
CA GLY A 129 -4.64 6.49 14.55
C GLY A 129 -5.91 7.11 13.98
N VAL A 130 -6.85 7.51 14.85
CA VAL A 130 -8.12 8.13 14.45
C VAL A 130 -7.89 9.49 13.77
N GLN A 131 -7.04 10.34 14.34
CA GLN A 131 -6.76 11.68 13.78
C GLN A 131 -6.03 11.60 12.43
N ILE A 132 -5.06 10.68 12.29
CA ILE A 132 -4.39 10.41 11.01
C ILE A 132 -5.40 9.86 10.00
N GLY A 133 -6.26 8.93 10.44
CA GLY A 133 -7.33 8.38 9.62
C GLY A 133 -8.23 9.45 9.05
N ASN A 134 -8.68 10.40 9.88
CA ASN A 134 -9.55 11.49 9.44
C ASN A 134 -8.90 12.31 8.31
N ALA A 135 -7.62 12.67 8.45
CA ALA A 135 -6.87 13.38 7.41
C ALA A 135 -6.61 12.52 6.15
N CYS A 136 -6.38 11.21 6.31
CA CYS A 136 -6.20 10.27 5.19
C CYS A 136 -7.49 10.14 4.36
N TRP A 137 -8.64 9.95 5.02
CA TRP A 137 -9.93 9.80 4.34
C TRP A 137 -10.43 11.10 3.73
N GLU A 138 -10.15 12.25 4.34
CA GLU A 138 -10.34 13.57 3.72
C GLU A 138 -9.58 13.64 2.37
N LEU A 139 -8.29 13.28 2.37
CA LEU A 139 -7.47 13.29 1.17
C LEU A 139 -7.96 12.27 0.13
N TYR A 140 -8.36 11.06 0.53
CA TYR A 140 -8.91 10.06 -0.39
C TYR A 140 -10.20 10.53 -1.05
N CYS A 141 -11.09 11.19 -0.30
CA CYS A 141 -12.30 11.76 -0.86
C CYS A 141 -11.98 12.82 -1.92
N LEU A 142 -11.03 13.71 -1.65
CA LEU A 142 -10.60 14.75 -2.59
C LEU A 142 -9.94 14.16 -3.84
N GLU A 143 -9.13 13.11 -3.69
CA GLU A 143 -8.45 12.44 -4.79
C GLU A 143 -9.42 11.73 -5.75
N HIS A 144 -10.52 11.18 -5.22
CA HIS A 144 -11.54 10.48 -6.02
C HIS A 144 -12.74 11.36 -6.38
N GLY A 145 -12.82 12.60 -5.88
CA GLY A 145 -13.95 13.51 -6.12
C GLY A 145 -15.22 13.08 -5.39
N ILE A 146 -15.08 12.39 -4.25
CA ILE A 146 -16.17 11.99 -3.36
C ILE A 146 -16.48 13.16 -2.42
N GLN A 147 -17.75 13.52 -2.34
CA GLN A 147 -18.22 14.58 -1.45
C GLN A 147 -18.28 14.10 0.01
N PRO A 148 -18.30 15.02 1.01
CA PRO A 148 -18.36 14.63 2.43
C PRO A 148 -19.62 13.82 2.83
N ASP A 149 -20.68 13.85 2.02
CA ASP A 149 -21.88 13.03 2.19
C ASP A 149 -21.76 11.61 1.59
N GLY A 150 -20.64 11.32 0.92
CA GLY A 150 -20.34 10.07 0.24
C GLY A 150 -20.86 9.99 -1.20
N GLN A 151 -21.43 11.06 -1.75
CA GLN A 151 -21.87 11.08 -3.15
C GLN A 151 -20.69 11.33 -4.10
N MET A 152 -20.69 10.68 -5.25
CA MET A 152 -19.69 10.84 -6.30
C MET A 152 -20.40 11.19 -7.62
N PRO A 153 -20.55 12.49 -7.97
CA PRO A 153 -21.26 12.90 -9.19
C PRO A 153 -20.61 12.42 -10.50
N SER A 154 -19.33 12.08 -10.46
CA SER A 154 -18.56 11.55 -11.59
C SER A 154 -18.83 10.08 -11.87
N ASP A 155 -19.30 9.32 -10.89
CA ASP A 155 -19.63 7.91 -11.07
C ASP A 155 -21.02 7.79 -11.73
N LYS A 156 -21.05 7.16 -12.91
CA LYS A 156 -22.27 6.93 -13.69
C LYS A 156 -22.81 5.51 -13.53
N THR A 157 -22.11 4.66 -12.78
CA THR A 157 -22.38 3.23 -12.64
C THR A 157 -22.89 2.89 -11.24
N ILE A 158 -24.03 3.49 -10.87
CA ILE A 158 -24.68 3.23 -9.58
C ILE A 158 -24.96 1.73 -9.42
N GLY A 159 -24.35 1.11 -8.39
CA GLY A 159 -24.50 -0.29 -8.02
C GLY A 159 -23.75 -1.26 -8.92
N GLY A 160 -22.77 -0.77 -9.69
CA GLY A 160 -22.08 -1.53 -10.72
C GLY A 160 -20.62 -1.12 -10.93
N GLY A 161 -19.88 -0.81 -9.86
CA GLY A 161 -18.46 -0.42 -10.00
C GLY A 161 -17.49 -1.60 -9.83
N ASP A 162 -16.73 -1.91 -10.88
CA ASP A 162 -15.44 -2.62 -10.78
C ASP A 162 -14.26 -1.62 -10.91
N ASP A 163 -14.47 -0.37 -10.50
CA ASP A 163 -13.48 0.69 -10.60
C ASP A 163 -12.40 0.58 -9.50
N SER A 164 -11.19 1.05 -9.79
CA SER A 164 -10.02 0.89 -8.91
C SER A 164 -10.17 1.47 -7.49
N PHE A 165 -11.10 2.41 -7.28
CA PHE A 165 -11.34 3.00 -5.95
C PHE A 165 -12.25 2.15 -5.05
N ASN A 166 -12.96 1.16 -5.59
CA ASN A 166 -13.79 0.23 -4.81
C ASN A 166 -12.96 -0.72 -3.93
N THR A 167 -11.64 -0.69 -4.08
CA THR A 167 -10.69 -1.33 -3.16
C THR A 167 -10.80 -0.73 -1.75
N PHE A 168 -11.04 0.58 -1.62
CA PHE A 168 -11.12 1.30 -0.34
C PHE A 168 -12.56 1.73 0.02
N PHE A 169 -13.45 1.85 -0.96
CA PHE A 169 -14.85 2.23 -0.74
C PHE A 169 -15.79 1.06 -1.07
N SER A 170 -16.88 0.94 -0.32
CA SER A 170 -18.03 0.13 -0.70
C SER A 170 -19.14 1.03 -1.23
N GLU A 171 -19.85 0.56 -2.25
CA GLU A 171 -20.97 1.31 -2.83
C GLU A 171 -22.29 0.80 -2.26
N THR A 172 -23.15 1.72 -1.83
CA THR A 172 -24.53 1.41 -1.42
C THR A 172 -25.47 1.57 -2.61
N GLY A 173 -26.64 0.92 -2.57
CA GLY A 173 -27.65 1.05 -3.63
C GLY A 173 -28.20 2.47 -3.87
N ALA A 174 -27.88 3.43 -2.99
CA ALA A 174 -28.21 4.85 -3.14
C ALA A 174 -27.09 5.69 -3.79
N GLY A 175 -26.04 5.04 -4.33
CA GLY A 175 -24.88 5.71 -4.94
C GLY A 175 -23.92 6.34 -3.91
N LYS A 176 -24.13 6.08 -2.61
CA LYS A 176 -23.24 6.54 -1.55
C LYS A 176 -22.06 5.58 -1.41
N HIS A 177 -20.86 6.15 -1.44
CA HIS A 177 -19.58 5.49 -1.25
C HIS A 177 -19.20 5.57 0.24
N VAL A 178 -19.04 4.40 0.87
CA VAL A 178 -18.73 4.28 2.29
C VAL A 178 -17.31 3.71 2.44
N PRO A 179 -16.42 4.36 3.21
CA PRO A 179 -15.10 3.84 3.51
C PRO A 179 -15.12 2.44 4.13
N ARG A 180 -14.19 1.58 3.68
CA ARG A 180 -13.86 0.30 4.34
C ARG A 180 -12.91 0.55 5.52
N ALA A 181 -13.39 1.34 6.47
CA ALA A 181 -12.62 1.74 7.64
C ALA A 181 -13.31 1.33 8.94
N VAL A 182 -12.52 1.04 9.96
CA VAL A 182 -12.97 0.92 11.35
C VAL A 182 -12.14 1.90 12.18
N PHE A 183 -12.81 2.67 13.03
CA PHE A 183 -12.18 3.56 14.00
C PHE A 183 -12.49 3.02 15.39
N VAL A 184 -11.45 2.82 16.18
CA VAL A 184 -11.54 2.26 17.52
C VAL A 184 -10.77 3.14 18.47
N ASP A 185 -11.43 3.55 19.54
CA ASP A 185 -10.78 4.20 20.67
C ASP A 185 -11.45 3.77 21.98
N LEU A 186 -10.68 3.66 23.05
CA LEU A 186 -11.21 3.31 24.37
C LEU A 186 -11.89 4.52 25.04
N GLU A 187 -11.63 5.72 24.54
CA GLU A 187 -12.28 6.97 24.92
C GLU A 187 -13.15 7.54 23.77
N PRO A 188 -14.31 8.16 24.05
CA PRO A 188 -15.17 8.69 23.00
C PRO A 188 -14.70 10.01 22.35
N THR A 189 -13.88 10.82 23.03
CA THR A 189 -13.62 12.22 22.68
C THR A 189 -13.21 12.42 21.20
N VAL A 190 -12.21 11.68 20.73
CA VAL A 190 -11.65 11.86 19.38
C VAL A 190 -12.59 11.31 18.30
N ILE A 191 -13.31 10.23 18.59
CA ILE A 191 -14.30 9.66 17.65
C ILE A 191 -15.56 10.52 17.59
N ASP A 192 -15.95 11.19 18.68
CA ASP A 192 -17.07 12.12 18.68
C ASP A 192 -16.81 13.35 17.80
N GLU A 193 -15.54 13.78 17.65
CA GLU A 193 -15.15 14.78 16.65
C GLU A 193 -15.40 14.26 15.23
N VAL A 194 -15.14 12.99 14.94
CA VAL A 194 -15.45 12.38 13.63
C VAL A 194 -16.98 12.29 13.41
N ARG A 195 -17.74 11.97 14.45
CA ARG A 195 -19.22 11.91 14.40
C ARG A 195 -19.87 13.27 14.21
N THR A 196 -19.21 14.36 14.60
CA THR A 196 -19.75 15.72 14.52
C THR A 196 -19.10 16.58 13.43
N GLY A 197 -17.96 16.15 12.90
CA GLY A 197 -17.17 16.86 11.90
C GLY A 197 -17.76 16.85 10.48
N THR A 198 -16.99 17.40 9.54
CA THR A 198 -17.39 17.59 8.14
C THR A 198 -17.80 16.27 7.46
N TYR A 199 -17.09 15.18 7.75
CA TYR A 199 -17.30 13.85 7.17
C TYR A 199 -18.20 12.94 8.02
N ARG A 200 -19.01 13.50 8.92
CA ARG A 200 -19.93 12.73 9.78
C ARG A 200 -20.87 11.79 9.04
N GLN A 201 -21.23 12.13 7.80
CA GLN A 201 -22.13 11.32 6.98
C GLN A 201 -21.38 10.26 6.17
N LEU A 202 -20.05 10.33 6.05
CA LEU A 202 -19.29 9.43 5.19
C LEU A 202 -19.23 8.01 5.77
N PHE A 203 -18.89 7.90 7.06
CA PHE A 203 -18.69 6.62 7.74
C PHE A 203 -20.01 6.00 8.20
N HIS A 204 -20.05 4.67 8.28
CA HIS A 204 -21.16 3.98 8.91
C HIS A 204 -21.02 4.12 10.44
N PRO A 205 -22.06 4.48 11.20
CA PRO A 205 -21.94 4.73 12.64
C PRO A 205 -21.46 3.49 13.43
N GLU A 206 -21.77 2.29 12.92
CA GLU A 206 -21.27 1.03 13.48
C GLU A 206 -19.75 0.79 13.33
N GLN A 207 -19.08 1.53 12.43
CA GLN A 207 -17.63 1.47 12.25
C GLN A 207 -16.88 2.38 13.23
N LEU A 208 -17.59 3.24 13.96
CA LEU A 208 -17.04 4.20 14.92
C LEU A 208 -17.25 3.65 16.34
N ILE A 209 -16.29 2.89 16.83
CA ILE A 209 -16.37 2.11 18.06
C ILE A 209 -15.66 2.86 19.18
N THR A 210 -16.38 3.16 20.25
CA THR A 210 -15.89 3.93 21.39
C THR A 210 -16.09 3.17 22.69
N GLY A 211 -15.06 3.11 23.52
CA GLY A 211 -15.17 2.71 24.91
C GLY A 211 -15.70 3.81 25.82
N LYS A 212 -15.61 3.57 27.13
CA LYS A 212 -15.98 4.53 28.18
C LYS A 212 -14.79 5.04 28.97
N GLU A 213 -13.70 4.30 28.96
CA GLU A 213 -12.55 4.50 29.84
C GLU A 213 -11.27 4.31 29.03
N ASP A 214 -10.36 5.27 29.09
CA ASP A 214 -9.09 5.20 28.37
C ASP A 214 -8.11 4.20 29.02
N ALA A 215 -7.12 3.76 28.24
CA ALA A 215 -5.95 3.05 28.71
C ALA A 215 -4.97 3.93 29.51
N ALA A 216 -5.17 5.26 29.59
CA ALA A 216 -4.39 6.19 30.40
C ALA A 216 -2.87 6.08 30.18
N ASN A 217 -2.46 5.95 28.90
CA ASN A 217 -1.07 5.70 28.49
C ASN A 217 -0.43 4.42 29.06
N ASN A 218 -1.22 3.42 29.42
CA ASN A 218 -0.73 2.13 29.93
C ASN A 218 -1.05 0.99 28.94
N TYR A 219 0.00 0.36 28.40
CA TYR A 219 -0.11 -0.82 27.54
C TYR A 219 -0.98 -1.93 28.16
N ALA A 220 -0.75 -2.25 29.44
CA ALA A 220 -1.44 -3.34 30.11
C ALA A 220 -2.96 -3.13 30.17
N ARG A 221 -3.41 -1.87 30.31
CA ARG A 221 -4.85 -1.54 30.24
C ARG A 221 -5.43 -1.78 28.86
N GLY A 222 -4.70 -1.33 27.84
CA GLY A 222 -5.09 -1.50 26.44
C GLY A 222 -5.12 -2.97 26.00
N HIS A 223 -4.25 -3.81 26.57
CA HIS A 223 -4.09 -5.21 26.16
C HIS A 223 -4.88 -6.20 27.05
N TYR A 224 -4.78 -6.06 28.38
CA TYR A 224 -5.25 -7.08 29.32
C TYR A 224 -6.57 -6.81 30.01
N THR A 225 -6.88 -5.55 30.38
CA THR A 225 -8.09 -5.21 31.13
C THR A 225 -9.16 -4.61 30.24
N ILE A 226 -9.07 -3.31 29.94
CA ILE A 226 -10.09 -2.57 29.19
C ILE A 226 -10.21 -3.08 27.75
N GLY A 227 -9.09 -3.38 27.09
CA GLY A 227 -9.11 -3.84 25.70
C GLY A 227 -9.88 -5.14 25.47
N LYS A 228 -9.84 -6.07 26.44
CA LYS A 228 -10.56 -7.35 26.35
C LYS A 228 -12.08 -7.18 26.34
N GLU A 229 -12.60 -6.08 26.90
CA GLU A 229 -14.04 -5.83 26.89
C GLU A 229 -14.55 -5.40 25.50
N LEU A 230 -13.68 -4.79 24.69
CA LEU A 230 -14.05 -4.22 23.38
C LEU A 230 -13.59 -5.05 22.18
N ILE A 231 -12.60 -5.94 22.35
CA ILE A 231 -12.00 -6.68 21.23
C ILE A 231 -13.02 -7.49 20.43
N ASP A 232 -13.94 -8.19 21.09
CA ASP A 232 -14.95 -9.02 20.42
C ASP A 232 -15.88 -8.17 19.54
N LEU A 233 -16.29 -6.99 20.05
CA LEU A 233 -17.11 -6.05 19.29
C LEU A 233 -16.36 -5.55 18.05
N VAL A 234 -15.07 -5.22 18.19
CA VAL A 234 -14.24 -4.74 17.08
C VAL A 234 -14.06 -5.82 16.01
N LEU A 235 -13.75 -7.05 16.41
CA LEU A 235 -13.60 -8.19 15.50
C LEU A 235 -14.91 -8.48 14.75
N ASP A 236 -16.06 -8.38 15.42
CA ASP A 236 -17.36 -8.53 14.78
C ASP A 236 -17.62 -7.47 13.70
N ARG A 237 -17.24 -6.21 13.94
CA ARG A 237 -17.35 -5.15 12.91
C ARG A 237 -16.38 -5.36 11.76
N ILE A 238 -15.14 -5.76 12.05
CA ILE A 238 -14.14 -6.08 11.02
C ILE A 238 -14.64 -7.25 10.15
N ARG A 239 -15.18 -8.30 10.78
CA ARG A 239 -15.77 -9.45 10.09
C ARG A 239 -16.92 -9.05 9.17
N LYS A 240 -17.81 -8.18 9.62
CA LYS A 240 -18.90 -7.65 8.77
C LYS A 240 -18.38 -6.92 7.54
N LEU A 241 -17.25 -6.21 7.63
CA LEU A 241 -16.61 -5.57 6.47
C LEU A 241 -15.88 -6.59 5.59
N ALA A 242 -15.22 -7.58 6.18
CA ALA A 242 -14.55 -8.64 5.45
C ALA A 242 -15.55 -9.49 4.63
N ASP A 243 -16.73 -9.77 5.18
CA ASP A 243 -17.82 -10.48 4.49
C ASP A 243 -18.40 -9.68 3.31
N GLN A 244 -18.27 -8.35 3.33
CA GLN A 244 -18.63 -7.47 2.20
C GLN A 244 -17.56 -7.40 1.11
N CYS A 245 -16.37 -7.97 1.35
CA CYS A 245 -15.27 -8.00 0.38
C CYS A 245 -15.33 -9.29 -0.44
N THR A 246 -15.13 -9.17 -1.75
CA THR A 246 -15.06 -10.34 -2.64
C THR A 246 -13.66 -10.97 -2.66
N GLY A 247 -12.62 -10.18 -2.38
CA GLY A 247 -11.22 -10.56 -2.43
C GLY A 247 -10.35 -9.72 -1.49
N LEU A 248 -10.65 -9.74 -0.18
CA LEU A 248 -9.87 -9.03 0.84
C LEU A 248 -8.37 -9.37 0.71
N GLN A 249 -7.54 -8.35 0.49
CA GLN A 249 -6.08 -8.49 0.45
C GLN A 249 -5.49 -8.54 1.86
N GLY A 250 -5.93 -7.62 2.71
CA GLY A 250 -5.26 -7.35 3.97
C GLY A 250 -5.84 -6.18 4.76
N PHE A 251 -5.15 -5.89 5.85
CA PHE A 251 -5.47 -4.82 6.79
C PHE A 251 -4.38 -3.75 6.79
N LEU A 252 -4.80 -2.49 6.86
CA LEU A 252 -3.93 -1.33 7.05
C LEU A 252 -4.20 -0.78 8.45
N ILE A 253 -3.25 -0.89 9.37
CA ILE A 253 -3.45 -0.60 10.79
C ILE A 253 -2.71 0.68 11.15
N PHE A 254 -3.44 1.68 11.61
CA PHE A 254 -2.90 2.99 11.99
C PHE A 254 -2.95 3.12 13.51
N HIS A 255 -1.78 3.28 14.13
CA HIS A 255 -1.68 3.34 15.58
C HIS A 255 -0.43 4.11 16.02
N SER A 256 -0.32 4.39 17.32
CA SER A 256 0.86 4.98 17.95
C SER A 256 1.55 4.00 18.87
N PHE A 257 2.87 3.99 18.93
CA PHE A 257 3.62 3.21 19.91
C PHE A 257 3.52 3.78 21.34
N GLY A 258 3.40 5.10 21.47
CA GLY A 258 3.41 5.76 22.78
C GLY A 258 2.11 5.65 23.58
N GLY A 259 0.95 5.63 22.93
CA GLY A 259 -0.36 5.63 23.60
C GLY A 259 -0.76 4.26 24.14
N GLY A 260 -1.48 4.20 25.27
CA GLY A 260 -1.92 2.93 25.87
C GLY A 260 -2.87 2.13 24.98
N THR A 261 -3.84 2.81 24.35
CA THR A 261 -4.75 2.20 23.36
C THR A 261 -4.00 1.84 22.08
N GLY A 262 -3.20 2.77 21.55
CA GLY A 262 -2.46 2.56 20.31
C GLY A 262 -1.41 1.45 20.37
N SER A 263 -0.85 1.17 21.56
CA SER A 263 0.08 0.07 21.79
C SER A 263 -0.67 -1.20 22.19
N GLY A 264 -1.26 -1.24 23.39
CA GLY A 264 -1.85 -2.43 23.97
C GLY A 264 -3.01 -3.02 23.19
N PHE A 265 -3.98 -2.18 22.78
CA PHE A 265 -5.15 -2.67 22.04
C PHE A 265 -4.77 -3.12 20.62
N THR A 266 -3.78 -2.46 19.99
CA THR A 266 -3.27 -2.86 18.68
C THR A 266 -2.59 -4.22 18.75
N SER A 267 -1.73 -4.46 19.74
CA SER A 267 -1.11 -5.77 19.97
C SER A 267 -2.16 -6.88 20.12
N LEU A 268 -3.17 -6.66 20.97
CA LEU A 268 -4.27 -7.59 21.15
C LEU A 268 -5.04 -7.82 19.84
N LEU A 269 -5.30 -6.76 19.07
CA LEU A 269 -6.00 -6.86 17.79
C LEU A 269 -5.18 -7.64 16.76
N MET A 270 -3.86 -7.43 16.71
CA MET A 270 -2.96 -8.11 15.77
C MET A 270 -2.87 -9.61 16.01
N GLU A 271 -2.82 -10.04 17.27
CA GLU A 271 -2.90 -11.45 17.65
C GLU A 271 -4.20 -12.09 17.14
N ARG A 272 -5.34 -11.43 17.41
CA ARG A 272 -6.66 -11.94 17.02
C ARG A 272 -6.86 -11.95 15.50
N LEU A 273 -6.42 -10.91 14.80
CA LEU A 273 -6.45 -10.86 13.34
C LEU A 273 -5.56 -11.94 12.71
N SER A 274 -4.44 -12.28 13.33
CA SER A 274 -3.57 -13.36 12.87
C SER A 274 -4.21 -14.74 13.05
N VAL A 275 -4.99 -14.95 14.11
CA VAL A 275 -5.78 -16.17 14.32
C VAL A 275 -6.90 -16.29 13.28
N ASP A 276 -7.70 -15.24 13.10
CA ASP A 276 -8.89 -15.28 12.24
C ASP A 276 -8.54 -15.17 10.74
N TYR A 277 -7.51 -14.37 10.41
CA TYR A 277 -7.13 -14.00 9.04
C TYR A 277 -5.63 -14.24 8.75
N GLY A 278 -5.05 -15.34 9.25
CA GLY A 278 -3.60 -15.60 9.15
C GLY A 278 -2.97 -15.61 7.76
N LYS A 279 -3.76 -15.73 6.67
CA LYS A 279 -3.25 -15.64 5.28
C LYS A 279 -3.31 -14.24 4.66
N LYS A 280 -3.85 -13.26 5.38
CA LYS A 280 -4.04 -11.89 4.89
C LYS A 280 -2.90 -11.01 5.36
N SER A 281 -2.43 -10.13 4.46
CA SER A 281 -1.34 -9.22 4.77
C SER A 281 -1.79 -8.17 5.78
N LYS A 282 -0.96 -7.83 6.75
CA LYS A 282 -1.21 -6.80 7.77
C LYS A 282 -0.06 -5.81 7.70
N LEU A 283 -0.38 -4.58 7.31
CA LEU A 283 0.60 -3.50 7.20
C LEU A 283 0.28 -2.45 8.25
N GLU A 284 1.29 -1.98 8.94
CA GLU A 284 1.17 -1.00 10.02
C GLU A 284 1.71 0.36 9.60
N PHE A 285 1.05 1.42 10.08
CA PHE A 285 1.53 2.78 10.08
C PHE A 285 1.66 3.20 11.54
N SER A 286 2.88 3.08 12.06
CA SER A 286 3.17 3.19 13.48
C SER A 286 3.83 4.52 13.78
N ILE A 287 3.16 5.34 14.59
CA ILE A 287 3.71 6.62 15.02
C ILE A 287 4.74 6.40 16.12
N TYR A 288 6.00 6.68 15.79
CA TYR A 288 7.14 6.60 16.69
C TYR A 288 7.17 7.81 17.62
N PRO A 289 7.38 7.59 18.93
CA PRO A 289 7.29 8.63 19.94
C PRO A 289 8.49 9.57 19.88
N ALA A 290 8.23 10.87 20.04
CA ALA A 290 9.25 11.91 20.00
C ALA A 290 9.21 12.75 21.28
N PRO A 291 10.33 12.95 21.99
CA PRO A 291 10.35 13.61 23.29
C PRO A 291 9.86 15.07 23.28
N GLN A 292 9.96 15.81 22.16
CA GLN A 292 9.46 17.19 22.10
C GLN A 292 7.92 17.29 22.03
N VAL A 293 7.24 16.26 21.53
CA VAL A 293 5.77 16.23 21.36
C VAL A 293 5.10 15.11 22.16
N SER A 294 5.90 14.37 22.94
CA SER A 294 5.47 13.29 23.81
C SER A 294 4.72 13.87 25.01
N THR A 295 3.53 13.34 25.26
CA THR A 295 2.71 13.71 26.41
C THR A 295 2.82 12.70 27.55
N ALA A 296 3.40 11.52 27.30
CA ALA A 296 3.49 10.44 28.25
C ALA A 296 4.95 10.04 28.57
N VAL A 297 5.27 9.98 29.85
CA VAL A 297 6.62 9.60 30.33
C VAL A 297 6.93 8.13 30.07
N VAL A 298 5.88 7.28 30.03
CA VAL A 298 6.00 5.82 29.89
C VAL A 298 5.95 5.33 28.43
N GLU A 299 6.02 6.23 27.45
CA GLU A 299 6.02 5.88 26.03
C GLU A 299 7.10 4.84 25.63
N PRO A 300 8.34 4.88 26.17
CA PRO A 300 9.32 3.84 25.85
C PRO A 300 8.88 2.43 26.27
N TYR A 301 8.20 2.27 27.42
CA TYR A 301 7.66 0.97 27.82
C TYR A 301 6.59 0.47 26.86
N ASN A 302 5.62 1.33 26.54
CA ASN A 302 4.55 0.98 25.62
C ASN A 302 5.09 0.60 24.23
N SER A 303 6.12 1.32 23.77
CA SER A 303 6.75 1.10 22.46
C SER A 303 7.46 -0.24 22.38
N ILE A 304 8.20 -0.63 23.43
CA ILE A 304 8.91 -1.92 23.44
C ILE A 304 7.93 -3.09 23.56
N LEU A 305 6.93 -2.98 24.42
CA LEU A 305 5.92 -4.03 24.62
C LEU A 305 5.07 -4.26 23.37
N THR A 306 4.66 -3.19 22.69
CA THR A 306 3.88 -3.33 21.47
C THR A 306 4.71 -3.89 20.33
N THR A 307 5.95 -3.41 20.13
CA THR A 307 6.82 -3.96 19.08
C THR A 307 7.07 -5.44 19.29
N HIS A 308 7.39 -5.87 20.52
CA HIS A 308 7.61 -7.28 20.84
C HIS A 308 6.42 -8.16 20.45
N THR A 309 5.21 -7.76 20.86
CA THR A 309 4.00 -8.55 20.61
C THR A 309 3.49 -8.47 19.16
N THR A 310 3.72 -7.36 18.45
CA THR A 310 3.31 -7.24 17.04
C THR A 310 4.34 -7.78 16.05
N LEU A 311 5.59 -8.02 16.46
CA LEU A 311 6.69 -8.41 15.57
C LEU A 311 6.40 -9.69 14.78
N GLU A 312 5.76 -10.68 15.40
CA GLU A 312 5.40 -11.95 14.73
C GLU A 312 4.12 -11.86 13.90
N HIS A 313 3.32 -10.81 14.13
CA HIS A 313 2.00 -10.65 13.55
C HIS A 313 1.98 -9.62 12.42
N SER A 314 2.97 -8.73 12.32
CA SER A 314 3.05 -7.73 11.26
C SER A 314 3.83 -8.23 10.05
N ASP A 315 3.34 -7.94 8.84
CA ASP A 315 4.08 -8.27 7.62
C ASP A 315 5.01 -7.13 7.19
N CYS A 316 4.68 -5.88 7.54
CA CYS A 316 5.43 -4.67 7.20
C CYS A 316 4.92 -3.48 8.02
N ALA A 317 5.81 -2.80 8.73
CA ALA A 317 5.48 -1.66 9.58
C ALA A 317 6.22 -0.40 9.12
N PHE A 318 5.47 0.60 8.66
CA PHE A 318 5.99 1.90 8.29
C PHE A 318 6.08 2.78 9.54
N MET A 319 7.32 2.99 10.00
CA MET A 319 7.58 3.87 11.13
C MET A 319 7.55 5.33 10.69
N VAL A 320 6.87 6.14 11.51
CA VAL A 320 6.69 7.57 11.27
C VAL A 320 7.04 8.33 12.54
N ASP A 321 8.18 9.01 12.54
CA ASP A 321 8.69 9.77 13.67
C ASP A 321 8.11 11.18 13.68
N ASN A 322 7.41 11.51 14.76
CA ASN A 322 6.85 12.83 14.94
C ASN A 322 7.92 13.93 14.98
N GLU A 323 9.13 13.65 15.47
CA GLU A 323 10.22 14.63 15.53
C GLU A 323 10.72 15.00 14.12
N ALA A 324 10.88 13.98 13.27
CA ALA A 324 11.32 14.15 11.90
C ALA A 324 10.30 14.98 11.10
N ILE A 325 9.02 14.67 11.23
CA ILE A 325 7.93 15.41 10.58
C ILE A 325 7.85 16.84 11.11
N TYR A 326 7.99 17.04 12.42
CA TYR A 326 8.00 18.37 13.03
C TYR A 326 9.13 19.24 12.43
N ASP A 327 10.33 18.68 12.30
CA ASP A 327 11.47 19.36 11.70
C ASP A 327 11.28 19.64 10.21
N ILE A 328 10.63 18.73 9.46
CA ILE A 328 10.30 18.94 8.04
C ILE A 328 9.28 20.08 7.90
N CYS A 329 8.21 20.08 8.71
CA CYS A 329 7.22 21.15 8.70
C CYS A 329 7.85 22.51 9.03
N ARG A 330 8.76 22.55 10.01
CA ARG A 330 9.41 23.81 10.40
C ARG A 330 10.39 24.33 9.35
N ARG A 331 11.16 23.45 8.72
CA ARG A 331 12.20 23.82 7.74
C ARG A 331 11.64 24.09 6.35
N ASN A 332 10.72 23.25 5.88
CA ASN A 332 10.28 23.25 4.49
C ASN A 332 8.95 24.01 4.29
N LEU A 333 8.08 24.00 5.30
CA LEU A 333 6.78 24.69 5.26
C LEU A 333 6.80 26.05 5.94
N ASP A 334 7.93 26.44 6.55
CA ASP A 334 8.12 27.68 7.30
C ASP A 334 7.14 27.87 8.47
N ILE A 335 6.68 26.76 9.07
CA ILE A 335 5.75 26.78 10.21
C ILE A 335 6.57 26.79 11.51
N GLU A 336 6.55 27.88 12.27
CA GLU A 336 7.34 27.98 13.52
C GLU A 336 6.95 26.94 14.58
N ARG A 337 5.64 26.66 14.72
CA ARG A 337 5.08 25.71 15.69
C ARG A 337 4.03 24.80 15.00
N PRO A 338 4.47 23.72 14.34
CA PRO A 338 3.58 22.73 13.74
C PRO A 338 2.61 22.14 14.78
N THR A 339 1.33 22.08 14.40
CA THR A 339 0.27 21.40 15.17
C THR A 339 0.04 19.97 14.66
N TYR A 340 -0.66 19.12 15.42
CA TYR A 340 -1.02 17.77 14.94
C TYR A 340 -1.78 17.79 13.61
N THR A 341 -2.58 18.82 13.33
CA THR A 341 -3.23 18.96 12.02
C THR A 341 -2.22 19.11 10.88
N ASN A 342 -1.14 19.87 11.08
CA ASN A 342 -0.09 20.03 10.08
C ASN A 342 0.70 18.71 9.89
N LEU A 343 1.06 18.06 11.00
CA LEU A 343 1.76 16.76 10.97
C LEU A 343 0.91 15.70 10.26
N ASN A 344 -0.35 15.56 10.66
CA ASN A 344 -1.26 14.55 10.10
C ASN A 344 -1.50 14.77 8.61
N ARG A 345 -1.58 16.02 8.12
CA ARG A 345 -1.70 16.29 6.67
C ARG A 345 -0.47 15.82 5.88
N LEU A 346 0.74 15.99 6.42
CA LEU A 346 1.95 15.47 5.79
C LEU A 346 1.97 13.94 5.82
N ILE A 347 1.60 13.32 6.96
CA ILE A 347 1.46 11.86 7.08
C ILE A 347 0.45 11.34 6.06
N SER A 348 -0.72 11.95 5.95
CA SER A 348 -1.75 11.55 4.99
C SER A 348 -1.28 11.63 3.55
N GLN A 349 -0.43 12.61 3.20
CA GLN A 349 0.15 12.70 1.86
C GLN A 349 1.05 11.49 1.55
N ILE A 350 1.81 11.02 2.54
CA ILE A 350 2.71 9.87 2.45
C ILE A 350 1.88 8.58 2.37
N VAL A 351 0.95 8.38 3.30
CA VAL A 351 0.03 7.22 3.29
C VAL A 351 -0.73 7.15 1.97
N SER A 352 -1.18 8.30 1.46
CA SER A 352 -1.81 8.37 0.14
C SER A 352 -0.88 7.95 -0.98
N SER A 353 0.40 8.33 -0.94
CA SER A 353 1.37 7.91 -1.95
C SER A 353 1.68 6.41 -1.91
N ILE A 354 1.71 5.80 -0.72
CA ILE A 354 1.94 4.36 -0.51
C ILE A 354 0.73 3.56 -1.00
N THR A 355 -0.49 4.00 -0.67
CA THR A 355 -1.74 3.33 -1.07
C THR A 355 -2.21 3.67 -2.48
N ALA A 356 -1.57 4.62 -3.16
CA ALA A 356 -1.99 5.07 -4.49
C ALA A 356 -1.99 3.95 -5.53
N SER A 357 -1.07 2.98 -5.43
CA SER A 357 -1.02 1.82 -6.33
C SER A 357 -2.20 0.85 -6.16
N LEU A 358 -2.90 0.92 -5.03
CA LEU A 358 -4.08 0.10 -4.73
C LEU A 358 -5.39 0.80 -5.16
N ARG A 359 -5.39 2.14 -5.20
CA ARG A 359 -6.58 2.96 -5.47
C ARG A 359 -6.69 3.44 -6.91
N PHE A 360 -5.57 3.53 -7.61
CA PHE A 360 -5.51 4.00 -9.00
C PHE A 360 -4.86 2.96 -9.89
N ASP A 361 -5.26 2.97 -11.16
CA ASP A 361 -4.52 2.24 -12.18
C ASP A 361 -3.22 3.00 -12.53
N GLY A 362 -2.10 2.28 -12.50
CA GLY A 362 -0.77 2.78 -12.80
C GLY A 362 -0.02 1.85 -13.74
N ALA A 363 1.08 2.34 -14.30
CA ALA A 363 1.88 1.56 -15.25
C ALA A 363 2.63 0.40 -14.56
N LEU A 364 2.93 0.56 -13.27
CA LEU A 364 3.50 -0.47 -12.40
C LEU A 364 2.80 -0.39 -11.04
N ASN A 365 1.78 -1.22 -10.84
CA ASN A 365 1.03 -1.28 -9.58
C ASN A 365 1.69 -2.28 -8.64
N VAL A 366 2.04 -1.81 -7.44
CA VAL A 366 2.55 -2.62 -6.34
C VAL A 366 1.35 -3.05 -5.49
N ASP A 367 1.17 -4.35 -5.26
CA ASP A 367 0.14 -4.87 -4.36
C ASP A 367 0.64 -5.03 -2.90
N LEU A 368 -0.28 -5.25 -1.93
CA LEU A 368 0.08 -5.39 -0.51
C LEU A 368 1.07 -6.52 -0.25
N THR A 369 0.88 -7.66 -0.90
CA THR A 369 1.81 -8.79 -0.78
C THR A 369 3.15 -8.46 -1.44
N GLU A 370 3.12 -7.65 -2.51
CA GLU A 370 4.30 -7.20 -3.20
C GLU A 370 5.15 -6.27 -2.33
N PHE A 371 4.54 -5.43 -1.47
CA PHE A 371 5.29 -4.66 -0.47
C PHE A 371 6.15 -5.55 0.43
N GLN A 372 5.58 -6.63 0.96
CA GLN A 372 6.32 -7.61 1.77
C GLN A 372 7.46 -8.22 0.94
N THR A 373 7.17 -8.77 -0.24
CA THR A 373 8.20 -9.43 -1.07
C THR A 373 9.30 -8.48 -1.59
N ASN A 374 8.99 -7.18 -1.72
CA ASN A 374 9.92 -6.20 -2.27
C ASN A 374 10.73 -5.48 -1.18
N LEU A 375 10.15 -5.25 0.00
CA LEU A 375 10.76 -4.44 1.06
C LEU A 375 11.24 -5.25 2.25
N VAL A 376 10.78 -6.49 2.44
CA VAL A 376 11.05 -7.29 3.64
C VAL A 376 11.81 -8.56 3.24
N PRO A 377 13.15 -8.53 3.25
CA PRO A 377 13.98 -9.70 2.96
C PRO A 377 13.89 -10.78 4.04
N TYR A 378 13.80 -10.34 5.30
CA TYR A 378 13.72 -11.20 6.48
C TYR A 378 12.47 -10.85 7.28
N PRO A 379 11.69 -11.84 7.77
CA PRO A 379 10.43 -11.58 8.47
C PRO A 379 10.54 -10.64 9.68
N ARG A 380 11.64 -10.67 10.46
CA ARG A 380 11.84 -9.78 11.61
C ARG A 380 12.26 -8.35 11.22
N ILE A 381 12.89 -8.18 10.06
CA ILE A 381 13.39 -6.88 9.56
C ILE A 381 12.36 -6.28 8.60
N HIS A 382 11.17 -5.99 9.12
CA HIS A 382 10.02 -5.52 8.34
C HIS A 382 9.68 -4.05 8.59
N PHE A 383 10.68 -3.21 8.89
CA PHE A 383 10.48 -1.78 9.18
C PHE A 383 11.07 -0.85 8.10
N PRO A 384 10.40 -0.67 6.95
CA PRO A 384 10.87 0.27 5.93
C PRO A 384 10.76 1.72 6.40
N LEU A 385 11.79 2.49 6.08
CA LEU A 385 11.80 3.94 6.21
C LEU A 385 11.01 4.59 5.07
N ALA A 386 10.07 5.46 5.40
CA ALA A 386 9.41 6.32 4.42
C ALA A 386 10.16 7.64 4.26
N THR A 387 10.26 8.13 3.03
CA THR A 387 10.76 9.46 2.68
C THR A 387 9.87 10.05 1.60
N TYR A 388 9.58 11.35 1.67
CA TYR A 388 8.71 12.01 0.71
C TYR A 388 9.32 13.28 0.17
N ALA A 389 9.26 13.45 -1.15
CA ALA A 389 9.72 14.64 -1.82
C ALA A 389 8.83 14.97 -3.04
N PRO A 390 8.61 16.25 -3.35
CA PRO A 390 9.06 17.42 -2.60
C PRO A 390 8.06 17.84 -1.51
N VAL A 391 8.56 18.45 -0.45
CA VAL A 391 7.76 19.13 0.58
C VAL A 391 8.01 20.62 0.43
N ILE A 392 7.03 21.37 -0.10
CA ILE A 392 7.14 22.79 -0.42
C ILE A 392 5.93 23.53 0.15
N SER A 393 6.18 24.67 0.80
CA SER A 393 5.13 25.58 1.27
C SER A 393 4.26 26.12 0.13
N ALA A 394 2.96 26.27 0.37
CA ALA A 394 2.02 26.88 -0.57
C ALA A 394 2.46 28.26 -1.09
N GLU A 395 3.21 29.03 -0.30
CA GLU A 395 3.74 30.35 -0.68
C GLU A 395 4.89 30.27 -1.69
N LYS A 396 5.70 29.21 -1.61
CA LYS A 396 6.88 28.98 -2.46
C LYS A 396 6.58 28.24 -3.76
N ALA A 397 5.31 27.90 -4.00
CA ALA A 397 4.85 27.05 -5.11
C ALA A 397 5.24 27.55 -6.53
N TYR A 398 5.40 28.86 -6.72
CA TYR A 398 5.63 29.47 -8.04
C TYR A 398 7.10 29.59 -8.43
N HIS A 399 8.02 29.34 -7.50
CA HIS A 399 9.43 29.66 -7.71
C HIS A 399 10.23 28.53 -8.38
N GLU A 400 9.85 27.25 -8.20
CA GLU A 400 10.63 26.13 -8.74
C GLU A 400 9.75 24.95 -9.17
N GLN A 401 9.87 24.53 -10.44
CA GLN A 401 9.39 23.22 -10.88
C GLN A 401 10.54 22.21 -10.81
N LEU A 402 10.55 21.41 -9.75
CA LEU A 402 11.56 20.36 -9.58
C LEU A 402 11.41 19.29 -10.66
N SER A 403 12.52 18.85 -11.23
CA SER A 403 12.62 17.74 -12.17
C SER A 403 12.55 16.38 -11.47
N VAL A 404 12.32 15.31 -12.22
CA VAL A 404 12.34 13.93 -11.68
C VAL A 404 13.67 13.64 -10.98
N ALA A 405 14.80 14.04 -11.57
CA ALA A 405 16.11 13.82 -10.98
C ALA A 405 16.31 14.55 -9.65
N GLU A 406 15.83 15.79 -9.51
CA GLU A 406 15.94 16.56 -8.27
C GLU A 406 15.11 15.93 -7.15
N ILE A 407 13.84 15.59 -7.40
CA ILE A 407 12.98 14.96 -6.38
C ILE A 407 13.51 13.58 -5.97
N THR A 408 14.07 12.80 -6.90
CA THR A 408 14.71 11.51 -6.59
C THR A 408 15.95 11.71 -5.72
N ASN A 409 16.78 12.72 -5.99
CA ASN A 409 17.93 13.05 -5.15
C ASN A 409 17.50 13.48 -3.75
N SER A 410 16.45 14.28 -3.63
CA SER A 410 15.90 14.72 -2.35
C SER A 410 15.43 13.57 -1.46
N CYS A 411 15.02 12.42 -2.03
CA CYS A 411 14.68 11.23 -1.23
C CYS A 411 15.88 10.60 -0.50
N PHE A 412 17.10 10.84 -0.96
CA PHE A 412 18.31 10.32 -0.30
C PHE A 412 18.95 11.33 0.66
N GLU A 413 18.34 12.50 0.81
CA GLU A 413 18.76 13.48 1.79
C GLU A 413 18.13 13.14 3.16
N PRO A 414 18.94 12.94 4.22
CA PRO A 414 18.44 12.62 5.57
C PRO A 414 17.42 13.63 6.10
N ALA A 415 17.49 14.88 5.62
CA ALA A 415 16.58 15.95 6.02
C ALA A 415 15.10 15.70 5.69
N ASN A 416 14.81 14.89 4.68
CA ASN A 416 13.44 14.62 4.20
C ASN A 416 12.88 13.28 4.72
N GLN A 417 13.66 12.54 5.51
CA GLN A 417 13.27 11.22 6.02
C GLN A 417 12.27 11.34 7.14
N MET A 418 11.37 10.36 7.23
CA MET A 418 10.30 10.35 8.23
C MET A 418 10.71 9.72 9.55
N VAL A 419 11.94 9.23 9.67
CA VAL A 419 12.52 8.76 10.93
C VAL A 419 13.90 9.39 11.06
N LYS A 420 14.25 9.86 12.27
CA LYS A 420 15.60 10.35 12.54
C LYS A 420 16.58 9.18 12.63
N CYS A 421 17.27 8.91 11.54
CA CYS A 421 18.44 8.03 11.47
C CYS A 421 19.38 8.59 10.40
N ASP A 422 20.67 8.25 10.45
CA ASP A 422 21.58 8.54 9.33
C ASP A 422 21.75 7.29 8.45
N PRO A 423 21.14 7.24 7.25
CA PRO A 423 21.27 6.10 6.33
C PRO A 423 22.70 5.88 5.84
N ARG A 424 23.59 6.86 6.02
CA ARG A 424 25.01 6.73 5.62
C ARG A 424 25.78 5.80 6.54
N HIS A 425 25.31 5.59 7.77
CA HIS A 425 25.86 4.62 8.71
C HIS A 425 25.25 3.21 8.54
N GLY A 426 24.28 3.05 7.65
CA GLY A 426 23.63 1.78 7.37
C GLY A 426 23.81 1.32 5.93
N LYS A 427 23.27 0.15 5.64
CA LYS A 427 23.17 -0.40 4.29
C LYS A 427 21.70 -0.50 3.88
N TYR A 428 21.44 -0.29 2.61
CA TYR A 428 20.11 -0.48 2.02
C TYR A 428 19.93 -1.95 1.63
N MET A 429 18.87 -2.57 2.14
CA MET A 429 18.45 -3.91 1.74
C MET A 429 17.50 -3.86 0.55
N ALA A 430 16.58 -2.89 0.56
CA ALA A 430 15.58 -2.70 -0.47
C ALA A 430 15.20 -1.22 -0.60
N CYS A 431 14.86 -0.78 -1.80
CA CYS A 431 14.39 0.57 -2.08
C CYS A 431 13.27 0.54 -3.13
N CYS A 432 12.12 1.11 -2.79
CA CYS A 432 10.98 1.28 -3.69
C CYS A 432 10.71 2.77 -3.86
N LEU A 433 10.62 3.25 -5.10
CA LEU A 433 10.32 4.63 -5.45
C LEU A 433 8.94 4.69 -6.09
N LEU A 434 7.98 5.29 -5.39
CA LEU A 434 6.60 5.45 -5.79
C LEU A 434 6.38 6.88 -6.31
N TYR A 435 6.44 7.04 -7.63
CA TYR A 435 6.21 8.32 -8.31
C TYR A 435 4.73 8.57 -8.56
N ARG A 436 4.32 9.83 -8.40
CA ARG A 436 2.98 10.34 -8.74
C ARG A 436 3.06 11.58 -9.62
N GLY A 437 2.20 11.68 -10.62
CA GLY A 437 2.03 12.84 -11.50
C GLY A 437 2.76 12.75 -12.84
N ASP A 438 3.19 13.90 -13.37
CA ASP A 438 3.86 14.00 -14.67
C ASP A 438 5.31 13.49 -14.59
N VAL A 439 5.45 12.17 -14.71
CA VAL A 439 6.71 11.44 -14.58
C VAL A 439 6.92 10.51 -15.78
N VAL A 440 8.01 10.75 -16.51
CA VAL A 440 8.40 9.93 -17.66
C VAL A 440 9.30 8.78 -17.20
N PRO A 441 8.97 7.51 -17.51
CA PRO A 441 9.78 6.35 -17.06
C PRO A 441 11.26 6.40 -17.45
N LYS A 442 11.58 7.04 -18.59
CA LYS A 442 12.96 7.23 -19.05
C LYS A 442 13.77 8.08 -18.06
N ASP A 443 13.17 9.15 -17.54
CA ASP A 443 13.85 10.09 -16.65
C ASP A 443 14.04 9.47 -15.27
N VAL A 444 13.10 8.64 -14.82
CA VAL A 444 13.23 7.84 -13.59
C VAL A 444 14.43 6.89 -13.69
N ASN A 445 14.56 6.16 -14.80
CA ASN A 445 15.70 5.25 -15.00
C ASN A 445 17.04 6.01 -15.04
N ALA A 446 17.08 7.19 -15.64
CA ALA A 446 18.27 8.04 -15.65
C ALA A 446 18.61 8.57 -14.24
N ALA A 447 17.60 8.99 -13.46
CA ALA A 447 17.78 9.42 -12.08
C ALA A 447 18.30 8.30 -11.18
N ILE A 448 17.73 7.09 -11.28
CA ILE A 448 18.18 5.91 -10.53
C ILE A 448 19.60 5.52 -10.94
N ALA A 449 19.94 5.56 -12.22
CA ALA A 449 21.30 5.29 -12.68
C ALA A 449 22.31 6.27 -12.05
N ALA A 450 21.98 7.56 -11.96
CA ALA A 450 22.81 8.55 -11.30
C ALA A 450 22.94 8.28 -9.79
N ILE A 451 21.84 7.96 -9.11
CA ILE A 451 21.83 7.59 -7.69
C ILE A 451 22.74 6.39 -7.40
N LYS A 452 22.70 5.35 -8.23
CA LYS A 452 23.54 4.16 -8.09
C LYS A 452 25.04 4.44 -8.21
N THR A 453 25.44 5.54 -8.83
CA THR A 453 26.87 5.91 -8.92
C THR A 453 27.38 6.64 -7.68
N LYS A 454 26.51 7.10 -6.78
CA LYS A 454 26.90 7.80 -5.56
C LYS A 454 27.44 6.82 -4.53
N ARG A 455 28.70 7.03 -4.08
CA ARG A 455 29.36 6.21 -3.05
C ARG A 455 28.70 6.27 -1.67
N SER A 456 27.90 7.30 -1.41
CA SER A 456 27.19 7.47 -0.13
C SER A 456 25.97 6.55 0.02
N ILE A 457 25.60 5.82 -1.03
CA ILE A 457 24.44 4.91 -1.03
C ILE A 457 24.97 3.50 -1.21
N GLN A 458 25.06 2.78 -0.10
CA GLN A 458 25.58 1.43 -0.05
C GLN A 458 24.41 0.45 0.08
N PHE A 459 24.36 -0.53 -0.82
CA PHE A 459 23.45 -1.66 -0.71
C PHE A 459 24.20 -2.84 -0.09
N VAL A 460 23.45 -3.74 0.55
CA VAL A 460 23.96 -5.06 0.95
C VAL A 460 24.45 -5.84 -0.26
N ASP A 461 25.49 -6.65 -0.08
CA ASP A 461 26.19 -7.40 -1.13
C ASP A 461 25.29 -8.40 -1.88
N TRP A 462 24.37 -9.04 -1.18
CA TRP A 462 23.41 -10.00 -1.71
C TRP A 462 22.23 -9.35 -2.45
N CYS A 463 22.09 -8.01 -2.43
CA CYS A 463 21.05 -7.28 -3.16
C CYS A 463 21.62 -6.35 -4.26
N PRO A 464 22.11 -6.91 -5.40
CA PRO A 464 22.80 -6.14 -6.43
C PRO A 464 21.89 -5.19 -7.24
N THR A 465 20.56 -5.31 -7.16
CA THR A 465 19.60 -4.46 -7.89
C THR A 465 18.37 -4.07 -7.06
N GLY A 466 18.58 -3.40 -5.93
CA GLY A 466 17.54 -3.11 -4.94
C GLY A 466 16.53 -1.99 -5.24
N PHE A 467 16.33 -1.56 -6.50
CA PHE A 467 15.40 -0.47 -6.84
C PHE A 467 14.13 -0.98 -7.53
N LYS A 468 12.98 -0.77 -6.89
CA LYS A 468 11.63 -0.96 -7.44
C LYS A 468 11.02 0.39 -7.75
N VAL A 469 10.18 0.47 -8.79
CA VAL A 469 9.66 1.76 -9.29
C VAL A 469 8.15 1.64 -9.54
N GLY A 470 7.33 2.32 -8.75
CA GLY A 470 5.91 2.53 -9.05
C GLY A 470 5.70 3.86 -9.76
N ILE A 471 4.84 3.91 -10.78
CA ILE A 471 4.47 5.17 -11.46
C ILE A 471 2.95 5.25 -11.59
N ASN A 472 2.38 6.27 -10.97
CA ASN A 472 0.99 6.67 -11.10
C ASN A 472 0.93 8.05 -11.79
N TYR A 473 0.17 8.16 -12.87
CA TYR A 473 0.09 9.39 -13.66
C TYR A 473 -0.81 10.47 -13.04
N GLN A 474 -1.61 10.12 -12.02
CA GLN A 474 -2.44 11.09 -11.32
C GLN A 474 -1.56 12.02 -10.47
N PRO A 475 -1.64 13.36 -10.67
CA PRO A 475 -0.91 14.31 -9.85
C PRO A 475 -1.29 14.20 -8.36
N PRO A 476 -0.36 14.46 -7.43
CA PRO A 476 -0.68 14.56 -6.01
C PRO A 476 -1.77 15.61 -5.77
N THR A 477 -2.81 15.23 -5.03
CA THR A 477 -3.85 16.17 -4.59
C THR A 477 -3.43 16.74 -3.25
N VAL A 478 -3.77 18.01 -3.01
CA VAL A 478 -3.55 18.68 -1.72
C VAL A 478 -4.88 19.10 -1.14
N VAL A 479 -4.98 19.05 0.19
CA VAL A 479 -6.18 19.47 0.92
C VAL A 479 -6.35 21.00 0.79
N PRO A 480 -7.54 21.51 0.44
CA PRO A 480 -7.82 22.95 0.46
C PRO A 480 -7.55 23.55 1.84
N GLY A 481 -6.77 24.63 1.91
CA GLY A 481 -6.34 25.21 3.20
C GLY A 481 -5.23 24.40 3.90
N GLY A 482 -4.59 23.48 3.18
CA GLY A 482 -3.36 22.80 3.60
C GLY A 482 -2.12 23.65 3.34
N ASP A 483 -1.03 23.27 4.01
CA ASP A 483 0.25 23.99 3.98
C ASP A 483 1.11 23.64 2.76
N LEU A 484 0.77 22.54 2.06
CA LEU A 484 1.51 22.01 0.92
C LEU A 484 1.10 22.69 -0.40
N ALA A 485 2.12 23.04 -1.20
CA ALA A 485 1.94 23.51 -2.56
C ALA A 485 1.39 22.42 -3.48
N LYS A 486 0.61 22.83 -4.49
CA LYS A 486 0.25 21.96 -5.61
C LYS A 486 1.49 21.68 -6.46
N VAL A 487 1.88 20.42 -6.56
CA VAL A 487 3.04 19.98 -7.35
C VAL A 487 2.60 19.09 -8.51
N GLN A 488 3.31 19.20 -9.64
CA GLN A 488 3.03 18.39 -10.83
C GLN A 488 3.49 16.93 -10.67
N ARG A 489 4.49 16.71 -9.80
CA ARG A 489 5.07 15.41 -9.52
C ARG A 489 5.58 15.33 -8.09
N ALA A 490 5.49 14.14 -7.52
CA ALA A 490 6.08 13.79 -6.24
C ALA A 490 6.57 12.34 -6.27
N VAL A 491 7.40 12.00 -5.30
CA VAL A 491 7.93 10.66 -5.08
C VAL A 491 7.90 10.34 -3.60
N CYS A 492 7.44 9.14 -3.28
CA CYS A 492 7.63 8.53 -1.98
C CYS A 492 8.62 7.39 -2.12
N MET A 493 9.70 7.45 -1.35
CA MET A 493 10.66 6.38 -1.25
C MET A 493 10.34 5.54 -0.01
N LEU A 494 10.26 4.24 -0.19
CA LEU A 494 10.22 3.25 0.89
C LEU A 494 11.52 2.48 0.83
N SER A 495 12.35 2.61 1.84
CA SER A 495 13.66 1.98 1.88
C SER A 495 13.84 1.19 3.16
N ASN A 496 14.11 -0.11 3.04
CA ASN A 496 14.52 -0.91 4.17
C ASN A 496 16.04 -0.77 4.34
N THR A 497 16.46 -0.18 5.46
CA THR A 497 17.86 0.14 5.76
C THR A 497 18.19 -0.25 7.19
N THR A 498 19.41 -0.74 7.42
CA THR A 498 19.89 -1.10 8.75
C THR A 498 20.05 0.11 9.67
N ALA A 499 20.10 1.34 9.13
CA ALA A 499 20.19 2.57 9.92
C ALA A 499 19.01 2.78 10.87
N ILE A 500 17.86 2.12 10.63
CA ILE A 500 16.71 2.22 11.53
C ILE A 500 16.99 1.61 12.91
N ALA A 501 18.02 0.76 13.04
CA ALA A 501 18.50 0.25 14.34
C ALA A 501 18.87 1.38 15.31
N GLU A 502 19.33 2.54 14.82
CA GLU A 502 19.59 3.71 15.66
C GLU A 502 18.32 4.21 16.39
N ALA A 503 17.14 4.07 15.77
CA ALA A 503 15.88 4.44 16.40
C ALA A 503 15.46 3.45 17.48
N TRP A 504 15.77 2.16 17.30
CA TRP A 504 15.54 1.12 18.31
C TRP A 504 16.48 1.32 19.50
N ALA A 505 17.79 1.50 19.27
CA ALA A 505 18.77 1.75 20.32
C ALA A 505 18.43 2.94 21.22
N ARG A 506 17.84 4.01 20.65
CA ARG A 506 17.37 5.16 21.43
C ARG A 506 16.15 4.84 22.30
N LEU A 507 15.24 3.97 21.86
CA LEU A 507 14.12 3.51 22.69
C LEU A 507 14.62 2.59 23.80
N ASP A 508 15.45 1.62 23.45
CA ASP A 508 16.03 0.64 24.36
C ASP A 508 16.82 1.33 25.48
N HIS A 509 17.63 2.33 25.14
CA HIS A 509 18.35 3.12 26.15
C HIS A 509 17.40 3.82 27.13
N LYS A 510 16.31 4.42 26.66
CA LYS A 510 15.31 5.07 27.53
C LYS A 510 14.58 4.05 28.38
N PHE A 511 14.24 2.89 27.81
CA PHE A 511 13.65 1.77 28.52
C PHE A 511 14.55 1.32 29.67
N ASP A 512 15.83 1.08 29.38
CA ASP A 512 16.82 0.58 30.35
C ASP A 512 17.00 1.55 31.53
N LEU A 513 17.06 2.86 31.26
CA LEU A 513 17.16 3.89 32.30
C LEU A 513 15.97 3.85 33.28
N MET A 514 14.75 3.67 32.78
CA MET A 514 13.54 3.61 33.61
C MET A 514 13.42 2.26 34.33
N TYR A 515 13.66 1.16 33.60
CA TYR A 515 13.45 -0.20 34.11
C TYR A 515 14.49 -0.60 35.16
N ALA A 516 15.72 -0.08 35.06
CA ALA A 516 16.76 -0.24 36.08
C ALA A 516 16.35 0.31 37.46
N LYS A 517 15.42 1.27 37.50
CA LYS A 517 14.84 1.82 38.74
C LYS A 517 13.45 1.27 39.05
N ARG A 518 12.94 0.35 38.23
CA ARG A 518 11.54 -0.12 38.27
C ARG A 518 10.53 1.05 38.31
N ALA A 519 10.89 2.16 37.66
CA ALA A 519 10.02 3.33 37.61
C ALA A 519 8.76 2.97 36.83
N PHE A 520 7.58 3.35 37.35
CA PHE A 520 6.26 3.13 36.74
C PHE A 520 5.80 1.68 36.51
N VAL A 521 6.64 0.66 36.76
CA VAL A 521 6.31 -0.77 36.51
C VAL A 521 5.05 -1.23 37.26
N HIS A 522 4.82 -0.73 38.48
CA HIS A 522 3.65 -1.08 39.28
C HIS A 522 2.30 -0.74 38.62
N TRP A 523 2.25 0.26 37.72
CA TRP A 523 1.04 0.56 36.96
C TRP A 523 0.68 -0.53 35.96
N TYR A 524 1.67 -1.21 35.40
CA TYR A 524 1.47 -2.29 34.44
C TYR A 524 1.12 -3.59 35.15
N VAL A 525 1.85 -3.93 36.20
CA VAL A 525 1.61 -5.13 37.01
C VAL A 525 0.24 -5.08 37.70
N GLY A 526 -0.18 -3.89 38.15
CA GLY A 526 -1.51 -3.69 38.74
C GLY A 526 -2.68 -3.94 37.77
N GLU A 527 -2.40 -3.98 36.47
CA GLU A 527 -3.39 -4.15 35.39
C GLU A 527 -3.29 -5.54 34.75
N GLY A 528 -2.72 -6.51 35.48
CA GLY A 528 -2.75 -7.93 35.10
C GLY A 528 -1.64 -8.38 34.15
N MET A 529 -0.64 -7.55 33.91
CA MET A 529 0.58 -7.90 33.17
C MET A 529 1.64 -8.49 34.11
N GLU A 530 2.36 -9.53 33.68
CA GLU A 530 3.46 -10.05 34.50
C GLU A 530 4.72 -9.19 34.36
N GLU A 531 5.47 -8.99 35.46
CA GLU A 531 6.71 -8.20 35.40
C GLU A 531 7.75 -8.82 34.46
N GLY A 532 7.73 -10.15 34.30
CA GLY A 532 8.64 -10.89 33.41
C GLY A 532 8.52 -10.50 31.93
N GLU A 533 7.34 -10.03 31.49
CA GLU A 533 7.10 -9.59 30.11
C GLU A 533 7.97 -8.39 29.72
N PHE A 534 8.35 -7.53 30.68
CA PHE A 534 9.28 -6.43 30.42
C PHE A 534 10.67 -6.91 30.03
N SER A 535 11.17 -7.93 30.73
CA SER A 535 12.47 -8.54 30.40
C SER A 535 12.42 -9.27 29.07
N GLU A 536 11.36 -10.04 28.81
CA GLU A 536 11.20 -10.78 27.56
C GLU A 536 11.15 -9.84 26.35
N ALA A 537 10.31 -8.79 26.43
CA ALA A 537 10.22 -7.80 25.37
C ALA A 537 11.57 -7.08 25.14
N ARG A 538 12.32 -6.79 26.20
CA ARG A 538 13.64 -6.15 26.09
C ARG A 538 14.69 -7.07 25.47
N GLU A 539 14.66 -8.36 25.79
CA GLU A 539 15.54 -9.38 25.20
C GLU A 539 15.24 -9.59 23.71
N ASP A 540 13.97 -9.61 23.32
CA ASP A 540 13.58 -9.72 21.90
C ASP A 540 13.99 -8.48 21.09
N MET A 541 13.91 -7.29 21.67
CA MET A 541 14.42 -6.06 21.05
C MET A 541 15.95 -6.07 20.93
N ALA A 542 16.67 -6.59 21.92
CA ALA A 542 18.12 -6.79 21.81
C ALA A 542 18.48 -7.77 20.68
N ALA A 543 17.71 -8.84 20.52
CA ALA A 543 17.87 -9.78 19.41
C ALA A 543 17.59 -9.09 18.06
N LEU A 544 16.56 -8.24 17.98
CA LEU A 544 16.27 -7.46 16.77
C LEU A 544 17.40 -6.48 16.42
N GLU A 545 17.99 -5.80 17.40
CA GLU A 545 19.17 -4.94 17.16
C GLU A 545 20.34 -5.74 16.59
N LYS A 546 20.57 -6.94 17.15
CA LYS A 546 21.59 -7.85 16.66
C LYS A 546 21.30 -8.35 15.23
N ASP A 547 20.04 -8.65 14.90
CA ASP A 547 19.64 -9.02 13.54
C ASP A 547 20.03 -7.92 12.53
N TYR A 548 19.86 -6.64 12.89
CA TYR A 548 20.28 -5.52 12.05
C TYR A 548 21.80 -5.36 11.93
N GLU A 549 22.54 -5.64 13.01
CA GLU A 549 24.00 -5.62 13.02
C GLU A 549 24.56 -6.73 12.10
N GLU A 550 24.06 -7.96 12.24
CA GLU A 550 24.45 -9.12 11.42
C GLU A 550 24.17 -8.88 9.93
N VAL A 551 23.05 -8.25 9.57
CA VAL A 551 22.75 -7.87 8.17
C VAL A 551 23.62 -6.70 7.66
N GLY A 552 24.13 -5.87 8.57
CA GLY A 552 25.02 -4.76 8.25
C GLY A 552 26.45 -5.21 7.93
N MET A 553 26.89 -6.35 8.45
CA MET A 553 28.22 -6.92 8.21
C MET A 553 28.35 -7.39 6.75
N ASP A 554 29.51 -7.15 6.13
CA ASP A 554 29.78 -7.69 4.79
C ASP A 554 30.14 -9.17 4.89
N SER A 555 29.71 -9.99 3.92
CA SER A 555 30.04 -11.43 3.87
C SER A 555 31.54 -11.74 3.85
N VAL A 556 32.39 -10.74 3.60
CA VAL A 556 33.85 -10.87 3.48
C VAL A 556 34.56 -10.79 4.84
N GLU A 557 33.94 -10.25 5.89
CA GLU A 557 34.59 -10.15 7.23
C GLU A 557 34.51 -11.46 8.04
N GLY A 558 33.76 -12.47 7.60
CA GLY A 558 33.55 -13.74 8.31
C GLY A 558 34.47 -14.91 7.92
N GLU A 559 35.28 -14.79 6.86
CA GLU A 559 36.15 -15.89 6.36
C GLU A 559 37.66 -15.60 6.53
N GLY A 560 38.05 -14.57 7.28
CA GLY A 560 39.41 -14.03 7.29
C GLY A 560 40.28 -14.23 8.55
N GLU A 561 39.79 -14.84 9.63
CA GLU A 561 40.53 -14.90 10.91
C GLU A 561 40.60 -16.28 11.59
N GLU A 562 40.40 -17.39 10.88
CA GLU A 562 40.75 -18.72 11.41
C GLU A 562 41.66 -19.49 10.43
N GLU A 563 42.87 -19.83 10.92
CA GLU A 563 43.92 -20.67 10.33
C GLU A 563 45.04 -20.02 9.47
N GLU A 564 45.83 -19.12 10.08
CA GLU A 564 47.30 -19.16 9.89
C GLU A 564 47.97 -19.25 11.27
N GLY A 565 48.04 -20.46 11.81
CA GLY A 565 48.71 -20.76 13.07
C GLY A 565 49.22 -22.20 13.11
N ASP A 566 50.54 -22.32 12.97
CA ASP A 566 51.39 -23.46 13.34
C ASP A 566 51.45 -24.68 12.41
N GLU A 567 52.48 -24.69 11.54
CA GLU A 567 53.36 -25.86 11.42
C GLU A 567 54.79 -25.39 11.03
N TYR A 568 55.72 -25.54 11.98
CA TYR A 568 57.18 -25.49 11.78
C TYR A 568 57.75 -26.91 11.76
#